data_AF-A0A2N1PGB5-F1
#
_entry.id   AF-A0A2N1PGB5-F1
#
_cell.length_a   1.000
_cell.length_b   1.000
_cell.length_c   1.000
_cell.angle_alpha   90.00
_cell.angle_beta   90.00
_cell.angle_gamma   90.00
#
_symmetry.space_group_name_H-M   'P 1'
#
loop_
_entity.id
_entity.type
_entity.pdbx_description
1 polymer ?
#
loop_
_entity_poly.entity_id
_entity_poly.type
_entity_poly.pdbx_seq_one_letter_code
_entity_poly.pdbx_strand_id
1 'polypeptide(L)' 'IRSNISVAAPIDLMLYRNDSFHADCKQRITEQDPYYASVRQGWSDGLKEVFHELPNPDWCKF' A
#
# COMPACT_ATOMS: atom_id res chain seq x y z
N ILE A 1 5.08 3.35 -0.73
CA ILE A 1 6.15 4.37 -0.63
C ILE A 1 6.13 5.30 -1.85
N ARG A 2 5.71 6.57 -1.70
CA ARG A 2 5.84 7.63 -2.74
C ARG A 2 5.57 9.07 -2.22
N SER A 3 5.45 9.28 -0.89
CA SER A 3 5.16 10.59 -0.28
C SER A 3 6.30 11.17 0.55
N ASN A 4 7.30 10.35 0.90
CA ASN A 4 8.53 10.77 1.57
C ASN A 4 9.68 9.95 0.98
N ILE A 5 10.71 10.63 0.46
CA ILE A 5 11.84 10.01 -0.23
C ILE A 5 12.81 9.29 0.72
N SER A 6 12.81 9.64 2.02
CA SER A 6 13.67 8.97 3.01
C SER A 6 13.16 7.59 3.43
N VAL A 7 11.93 7.25 3.06
CA VAL A 7 11.33 5.94 3.32
C VAL A 7 11.38 5.15 2.02
N ALA A 8 12.01 3.98 2.01
CA ALA A 8 12.16 3.12 0.83
C ALA A 8 12.14 1.64 1.24
N ALA A 9 12.06 0.74 0.26
CA ALA A 9 12.33 -0.67 0.53
C ALA A 9 13.84 -0.87 0.82
N PRO A 10 14.23 -1.98 1.46
CA PRO A 10 13.39 -3.10 1.88
C PRO A 10 12.54 -2.81 3.12
N ILE A 11 11.41 -3.52 3.25
CA ILE A 11 10.58 -3.52 4.45
C ILE A 11 10.71 -4.89 5.12
N ASP A 12 11.12 -4.92 6.39
CA ASP A 12 11.14 -6.14 7.19
C ASP A 12 9.80 -6.31 7.93
N LEU A 13 9.08 -7.38 7.59
CA LEU A 13 7.80 -7.76 8.17
C LEU A 13 7.99 -8.98 9.08
N MET A 14 7.35 -8.95 10.25
CA MET A 14 7.24 -10.11 11.13
C MET A 14 5.79 -10.25 11.59
N LEU A 15 5.24 -11.45 11.48
CA LEU A 15 3.93 -11.79 12.03
C LEU A 15 4.12 -12.64 13.27
N TYR A 16 3.55 -12.18 14.38
CA TYR A 16 3.50 -12.90 15.64
C TYR A 16 2.08 -13.37 15.89
N ARG A 17 1.92 -14.67 16.19
CA ARG A 17 0.63 -15.23 16.56
C ARG A 17 0.51 -15.19 18.08
N ASN A 18 -0.66 -14.81 18.58
CA ASN A 18 -0.88 -14.74 20.02
C ASN A 18 -0.56 -16.09 20.68
N ASP A 19 0.12 -16.03 21.84
CA ASP A 19 0.55 -17.19 22.65
C ASP A 19 1.41 -18.22 21.91
N SER A 20 1.97 -17.90 20.74
CA SER A 20 2.82 -18.84 20.01
C SER A 20 4.22 -18.94 20.62
N PHE A 21 4.71 -17.87 21.25
CA PHE A 21 6.10 -17.76 21.73
C PHE A 21 7.16 -18.04 20.64
N HIS A 22 6.77 -17.97 19.37
CA HIS A 22 7.64 -18.14 18.21
C HIS A 22 7.23 -17.16 17.09
N ALA A 23 8.20 -16.68 16.32
CA ALA A 23 8.01 -15.66 15.29
C ALA A 23 8.54 -16.12 13.94
N ASP A 24 8.05 -17.26 13.46
CA ASP A 24 8.62 -17.92 12.27
C ASP A 24 8.21 -17.24 10.96
N CYS A 25 7.13 -16.46 10.98
CA CYS A 25 6.70 -15.70 9.80
C CYS A 25 7.45 -14.37 9.77
N LYS A 26 8.59 -14.37 9.06
CA LYS A 26 9.39 -13.19 8.75
C LYS A 26 9.52 -13.07 7.25
N GLN A 27 9.37 -11.86 6.72
CA GLN A 27 9.51 -11.57 5.30
C GLN A 27 10.28 -10.28 5.11
N ARG A 28 11.29 -10.29 4.24
CA ARG A 28 11.92 -9.07 3.75
C ARG A 28 11.33 -8.72 2.39
N ILE A 29 10.46 -7.72 2.36
CA ILE A 29 9.81 -7.23 1.17
C ILE A 29 10.78 -6.30 0.44
N THR A 30 11.27 -6.73 -0.71
CA THR A 30 12.15 -5.94 -1.58
C THR A 30 11.33 -5.11 -2.57
N GLU A 31 11.99 -4.24 -3.34
CA GLU A 31 11.32 -3.49 -4.41
C GLU A 31 10.75 -4.40 -5.52
N GLN A 32 11.33 -5.59 -5.70
CA GLN A 32 10.96 -6.56 -6.73
C GLN A 32 9.96 -7.62 -6.21
N ASP A 33 9.49 -7.49 -4.97
CA ASP A 33 8.52 -8.44 -4.41
C ASP A 33 7.20 -8.38 -5.21
N PRO A 34 6.79 -9.48 -5.87
CA PRO A 34 5.66 -9.48 -6.79
C PRO A 34 4.32 -9.27 -6.08
N TYR A 35 4.20 -9.68 -4.81
CA TYR A 35 3.00 -9.45 -4.03
C TYR A 35 2.90 -7.97 -3.61
N TYR A 36 4.00 -7.37 -3.17
CA TYR A 36 4.03 -5.95 -2.86
C TYR A 36 3.72 -5.09 -4.09
N ALA A 37 4.27 -5.45 -5.26
CA ALA A 37 4.00 -4.75 -6.51
C ALA A 37 2.52 -4.80 -6.90
N SER A 38 1.87 -5.97 -6.80
CA SER A 38 0.46 -6.13 -7.17
C SER A 38 -0.47 -5.36 -6.24
N VAL A 39 -0.27 -5.45 -4.92
CA VAL A 39 -1.05 -4.70 -3.91
C VAL A 39 -0.89 -3.20 -4.13
N ARG A 40 0.35 -2.73 -4.36
CA ARG A 40 0.64 -1.32 -4.60
C ARG A 40 -0.08 -0.80 -5.85
N GLN A 41 -0.04 -1.55 -6.94
CA GLN A 41 -0.67 -1.14 -8.20
C GLN A 41 -2.19 -1.11 -8.05
N GLY A 42 -2.79 -2.17 -7.51
CA GLY A 42 -4.24 -2.24 -7.29
C GLY A 42 -4.76 -1.13 -6.39
N TRP A 43 -4.03 -0.80 -5.32
CA TRP A 43 -4.39 0.34 -4.46
C TRP A 43 -4.33 1.69 -5.19
N SER A 44 -3.28 1.92 -5.98
CA SER A 44 -3.12 3.16 -6.75
C SER A 44 -4.24 3.34 -7.77
N ASP A 45 -4.61 2.29 -8.48
CA ASP A 45 -5.62 2.36 -9.53
C ASP A 45 -7.02 2.50 -8.93
N GLY A 46 -7.34 1.72 -7.89
CA GLY A 46 -8.62 1.85 -7.18
C GLY A 46 -8.84 3.23 -6.56
N LEU A 47 -7.79 3.86 -6.00
CA LEU A 47 -7.89 5.21 -5.47
C LEU A 47 -8.22 6.24 -6.56
N LYS A 48 -7.62 6.10 -7.75
CA LYS A 48 -7.91 6.99 -8.89
C LYS A 48 -9.34 6.81 -9.37
N GLU A 49 -9.81 5.57 -9.46
CA GLU A 49 -11.17 5.24 -9.91
C GLU A 49 -12.20 5.89 -8.98
N VAL A 50 -12.10 5.65 -7.67
CA VAL A 50 -13.00 6.23 -6.66
C VAL A 50 -12.97 7.76 -6.71
N PHE A 51 -11.81 8.36 -6.95
CA PHE A 51 -11.71 9.82 -7.06
C PHE A 51 -12.41 10.35 -8.32
N HIS A 52 -12.35 9.64 -9.44
CA HIS A 52 -13.08 10.02 -10.66
C HIS A 52 -14.59 9.90 -10.53
N GLU A 53 -15.09 9.02 -9.65
CA GLU A 53 -16.52 8.88 -9.36
C GLU A 53 -17.09 10.03 -8.52
N LEU A 54 -16.24 10.88 -7.92
CA LEU A 54 -16.70 12.01 -7.14
C LEU A 54 -17.41 13.03 -8.04
N PRO A 55 -18.58 13.55 -7.60
CA PRO A 55 -19.26 14.59 -8.36
C PRO A 55 -18.40 15.85 -8.42
N ASN A 56 -18.48 16.56 -9.55
CA ASN A 56 -17.86 17.87 -9.66
C ASN A 56 -18.44 18.82 -8.60
N PRO A 57 -17.62 19.69 -8.01
CA PRO A 57 -18.09 20.68 -7.07
C PRO A 57 -19.02 21.67 -7.77
N ASP A 58 -20.09 22.06 -7.07
CA ASP A 58 -21.15 22.95 -7.58
C ASP A 58 -20.79 24.45 -7.53
N TRP A 59 -19.50 24.78 -7.64
CA TRP A 59 -19.01 26.14 -7.37
C TRP A 59 -19.27 27.12 -8.52
N CYS A 60 -19.30 26.64 -9.76
CA CYS A 60 -19.57 27.46 -10.94
C CYS A 60 -20.52 26.71 -11.88
N LYS A 61 -21.82 26.87 -11.68
CA LYS A 61 -22.84 26.52 -12.68
C LYS A 61 -22.85 27.60 -13.76
N PHE A 62 -22.41 27.27 -14.98
CA PHE A 62 -22.67 28.09 -16.17
C PHE A 62 -24.04 27.75 -16.74
#